data_AF-A0A1J3DI57-F1
#
_entry.id   AF-A0A1J3DI57-F1
#
_cell.length_a   1.000
_cell.length_b   1.000
_cell.length_c   1.000
_cell.angle_alpha   90.00
_cell.angle_beta   90.00
_cell.angle_gamma   90.00
#
_symmetry.space_group_name_H-M   'P 1'
#
loop_
_entity.id
_entity.type
_entity.pdbx_description
1 polymer ?
#
loop_
_entity_poly.entity_id
_entity_poly.type
_entity_poly.pdbx_seq_one_letter_code
_entity_poly.pdbx_strand_id
1 'polypeptide(L)'
;MEESHGINGVDDSYRHLPVLYLTFLSIWSLSACSWTVNTFKNRHFQTNSLQWTLASVPLIKALQLTLSFLFWHSCFHHQICSLWMSFGVYVTGVLFQTASFVSFLLISHGYCITCERLSLTERRTTASLGCVFYLTLVGYRASVPYFAVLLILNYMISFYVIFHHIAQNLSVLREQLSFIEDENVQAMHGAVYTKYIMFKKFQGAMQIVAMAETVIYMNMDNSSHNYWIRLLIREWAQFCIFLYIG
;
A
#
# COMPACT_ATOMS: atom_id res chain seq x y z
N MET A 1 19.76 -12.10 36.90
CA MET A 1 19.14 -11.44 35.73
C MET A 1 20.14 -11.64 34.61
N GLU A 2 20.08 -12.82 34.00
CA GLU A 2 21.08 -13.27 33.03
C GLU A 2 20.82 -12.57 31.70
N GLU A 3 21.77 -11.75 31.28
CA GLU A 3 21.88 -11.25 29.91
C GLU A 3 22.17 -12.45 29.00
N SER A 4 21.14 -12.92 28.31
CA SER A 4 21.28 -13.83 27.18
C SER A 4 21.98 -13.08 26.05
N HIS A 5 23.31 -13.06 26.08
CA HIS A 5 24.14 -12.66 24.95
C HIS A 5 23.82 -13.58 23.76
N GLY A 6 23.07 -13.04 22.79
CA GLY A 6 22.80 -13.72 21.52
C GLY A 6 24.11 -14.14 20.86
N ILE A 7 24.17 -15.39 20.41
CA ILE A 7 25.32 -15.94 19.70
C ILE A 7 25.50 -15.09 18.43
N ASN A 8 26.58 -14.31 18.39
CA ASN A 8 27.05 -13.47 17.27
C ASN A 8 26.41 -12.08 17.08
N GLY A 9 25.87 -11.45 18.12
CA GLY A 9 25.50 -10.01 18.08
C GLY A 9 24.21 -9.68 17.31
N VAL A 10 23.47 -10.71 16.87
CA VAL A 10 22.07 -10.58 16.42
C VAL A 10 21.17 -11.10 17.55
N ASP A 11 20.23 -10.27 17.99
CA ASP A 11 19.26 -10.62 19.03
C ASP A 11 18.39 -11.82 18.59
N ASP A 12 18.28 -12.85 19.44
CA ASP A 12 17.48 -14.06 19.20
C ASP A 12 16.01 -13.74 18.91
N SER A 13 15.55 -12.57 19.37
CA SER A 13 14.23 -12.02 19.07
C SER A 13 13.95 -11.90 17.57
N TYR A 14 14.96 -11.92 16.70
CA TYR A 14 14.84 -11.82 15.24
C TYR A 14 14.74 -13.18 14.51
N ARG A 15 14.81 -14.31 15.23
CA ARG A 15 14.93 -15.66 14.62
C ARG A 15 13.74 -16.09 13.74
N HIS A 16 12.53 -15.65 14.02
CA HIS A 16 11.34 -16.01 13.22
C HIS A 16 11.23 -15.23 11.85
N LEU A 17 12.15 -14.28 11.54
CA LEU A 17 11.97 -13.23 10.50
C LEU A 17 11.99 -13.87 9.15
N PRO A 18 12.94 -14.77 8.86
CA PRO A 18 12.93 -15.55 7.64
C PRO A 18 11.59 -16.29 7.43
N VAL A 19 11.04 -16.92 8.47
CA VAL A 19 9.78 -17.68 8.35
C VAL A 19 8.61 -16.74 8.07
N LEU A 20 8.49 -15.63 8.80
CA LEU A 20 7.41 -14.65 8.55
C LEU A 20 7.51 -14.00 7.17
N TYR A 21 8.73 -13.62 6.73
CA TYR A 21 8.91 -13.10 5.37
C TYR A 21 8.60 -14.15 4.31
N LEU A 22 8.94 -15.42 4.52
CA LEU A 22 8.61 -16.50 3.59
C LEU A 22 7.10 -16.76 3.49
N THR A 23 6.38 -16.71 4.62
CA THR A 23 4.92 -16.85 4.63
C THR A 23 4.26 -15.70 3.88
N PHE A 24 4.67 -14.46 4.13
CA PHE A 24 4.14 -13.30 3.40
C PHE A 24 4.56 -13.31 1.94
N LEU A 25 5.78 -13.73 1.61
CA LEU A 25 6.23 -13.87 0.23
C LEU A 25 5.31 -14.80 -0.54
N SER A 26 4.99 -15.96 0.02
CA SER A 26 4.07 -16.92 -0.61
C SER A 26 2.70 -16.30 -0.90
N ILE A 27 2.14 -15.60 0.08
CA ILE A 27 0.84 -14.90 -0.05
C ILE A 27 0.90 -13.81 -1.13
N TRP A 28 1.92 -12.96 -1.10
CA TRP A 28 2.08 -11.86 -2.05
C TRP A 28 2.44 -12.33 -3.46
N SER A 29 3.19 -13.42 -3.61
CA SER A 29 3.47 -14.04 -4.90
C SER A 29 2.20 -14.61 -5.53
N LEU A 30 1.35 -15.30 -4.76
CA LEU A 30 0.05 -15.77 -5.25
C LEU A 30 -0.84 -14.60 -5.68
N SER A 31 -0.87 -13.53 -4.88
CA SER A 31 -1.58 -12.29 -5.23
C SER A 31 -1.04 -11.67 -6.52
N ALA A 32 0.28 -11.52 -6.64
CA ALA A 32 0.91 -10.97 -7.84
C ALA A 32 0.63 -11.81 -9.09
N CYS A 33 0.66 -13.13 -8.98
CA CYS A 33 0.26 -14.04 -10.05
C CYS A 33 -1.21 -13.85 -10.43
N SER A 34 -2.12 -13.81 -9.44
CA SER A 34 -3.55 -13.58 -9.68
C SER A 34 -3.80 -12.25 -10.41
N TRP A 35 -3.21 -11.16 -9.93
CA TRP A 35 -3.29 -9.83 -10.55
C TRP A 35 -2.71 -9.80 -11.97
N THR A 36 -1.58 -10.46 -12.20
CA THR A 36 -0.95 -10.53 -13.52
C THR A 36 -1.81 -11.32 -14.50
N VAL A 37 -2.34 -12.47 -14.09
CA VAL A 37 -3.23 -13.31 -14.92
C VAL A 37 -4.54 -12.58 -15.21
N ASN A 38 -5.15 -11.94 -14.21
CA ASN A 38 -6.38 -11.16 -14.37
C ASN A 38 -6.17 -9.99 -15.35
N THR A 39 -5.08 -9.24 -15.17
CA THR A 39 -4.71 -8.13 -16.06
C THR A 39 -4.43 -8.62 -17.48
N PHE A 40 -3.76 -9.76 -17.64
CA PHE A 40 -3.48 -10.34 -18.95
C PHE A 40 -4.75 -10.82 -19.66
N LYS A 41 -5.67 -11.48 -18.95
CA LYS A 41 -6.92 -12.00 -19.51
C LYS A 41 -7.90 -10.88 -19.87
N ASN A 42 -7.98 -9.84 -19.04
CA ASN A 42 -8.87 -8.69 -19.29
C ASN A 42 -8.24 -7.62 -20.19
N ARG A 43 -7.00 -7.83 -20.66
CA ARG A 43 -6.29 -6.93 -21.59
C ARG A 43 -7.10 -6.63 -22.85
N HIS A 44 -7.90 -7.58 -23.33
CA HIS A 44 -8.75 -7.39 -24.51
C HIS A 44 -9.97 -6.51 -24.27
N PHE A 45 -10.46 -6.42 -23.03
CA PHE A 45 -11.68 -5.67 -22.69
C PHE A 45 -11.36 -4.27 -22.15
N GLN A 46 -10.27 -4.10 -21.39
CA GLN A 46 -9.80 -2.79 -20.90
C GLN A 46 -8.28 -2.79 -20.72
N THR A 47 -7.52 -2.21 -21.67
CA THR A 47 -6.09 -1.86 -21.46
C THR A 47 -5.99 -0.63 -20.57
N ASN A 48 -6.29 -0.78 -19.28
CA ASN A 48 -6.34 0.36 -18.38
C ASN A 48 -4.98 0.56 -17.68
N SER A 49 -4.37 1.74 -17.84
CA SER A 49 -3.11 2.09 -17.19
C SER A 49 -3.17 1.95 -15.67
N LEU A 50 -4.35 2.12 -15.07
CA LEU A 50 -4.57 1.88 -13.65
C LEU A 50 -4.38 0.41 -13.25
N GLN A 51 -4.88 -0.55 -14.04
CA GLN A 51 -4.75 -1.98 -13.70
C GLN A 51 -3.29 -2.44 -13.69
N TRP A 52 -2.49 -1.94 -14.64
CA TRP A 52 -1.04 -2.18 -14.65
C TRP A 52 -0.34 -1.54 -13.46
N THR A 53 -0.77 -0.34 -13.07
CA THR A 53 -0.25 0.34 -11.88
C THR A 53 -0.57 -0.48 -10.62
N LEU A 54 -1.80 -0.97 -10.48
CA LEU A 54 -2.21 -1.81 -9.35
C LEU A 54 -1.51 -3.17 -9.34
N ALA A 55 -1.31 -3.81 -10.50
CA ALA A 55 -0.56 -5.06 -10.61
C ALA A 55 0.92 -4.92 -10.26
N SER A 56 1.51 -3.73 -10.49
CA SER A 56 2.90 -3.46 -10.12
C SER A 56 3.12 -3.48 -8.59
N VAL A 57 2.09 -3.13 -7.79
CA VAL A 57 2.26 -3.02 -6.34
C VAL A 57 2.53 -4.38 -5.66
N PRO A 58 1.73 -5.44 -5.90
CA PRO A 58 2.06 -6.79 -5.42
C PRO A 58 3.41 -7.31 -5.91
N LEU A 59 3.84 -6.95 -7.13
CA LEU A 59 5.12 -7.37 -7.67
C LEU A 59 6.30 -6.72 -6.92
N ILE A 60 6.25 -5.40 -6.70
CA ILE A 60 7.27 -4.68 -5.91
C ILE A 60 7.30 -5.26 -4.49
N LYS A 61 6.13 -5.59 -3.93
CA LYS A 61 6.03 -6.17 -2.59
C LYS A 61 6.65 -7.57 -2.49
N ALA A 62 6.36 -8.45 -3.45
CA ALA A 62 6.99 -9.76 -3.54
C ALA A 62 8.51 -9.65 -3.69
N LEU A 63 9.00 -8.70 -4.48
CA LEU A 63 10.42 -8.41 -4.60
C LEU A 63 11.02 -7.94 -3.26
N GLN A 64 10.36 -7.01 -2.56
CA GLN A 64 10.78 -6.53 -1.24
C GLN A 64 10.89 -7.68 -0.23
N LEU A 65 9.89 -8.56 -0.18
CA LEU A 65 9.85 -9.70 0.74
C LEU A 65 10.89 -10.77 0.36
N THR A 66 11.16 -10.97 -0.93
CA THR A 66 12.24 -11.85 -1.41
C THR A 66 13.59 -11.34 -0.94
N LEU A 67 13.88 -10.05 -1.13
CA LEU A 67 15.14 -9.45 -0.66
C LEU A 67 15.25 -9.49 0.86
N SER A 68 14.14 -9.29 1.58
CA SER A 68 14.10 -9.37 3.05
C SER A 68 14.39 -10.78 3.54
N PHE A 69 13.75 -11.79 2.93
CA PHE A 69 14.02 -13.19 3.21
C PHE A 69 15.49 -13.55 2.94
N LEU A 70 16.01 -13.21 1.75
CA LEU A 70 17.39 -13.49 1.37
C LEU A 70 18.39 -12.81 2.32
N PHE A 71 18.13 -11.57 2.72
CA PHE A 71 18.97 -10.84 3.67
C PHE A 71 19.03 -11.57 5.03
N TRP A 72 17.88 -11.83 5.64
CA TRP A 72 17.82 -12.45 6.97
C TRP A 72 18.30 -13.90 6.94
N HIS A 73 17.95 -14.66 5.91
CA HIS A 73 18.42 -16.03 5.73
C HIS A 73 19.94 -16.09 5.59
N SER A 74 20.55 -15.20 4.79
CA SER A 74 22.01 -15.14 4.63
C SER A 74 22.71 -14.72 5.92
N CYS A 75 22.14 -13.74 6.64
CA CYS A 75 22.70 -13.23 7.88
C CYS A 75 22.64 -14.29 9.00
N PHE A 76 21.54 -15.05 9.13
CA PHE A 76 21.40 -16.09 10.15
C PHE A 76 22.10 -17.41 9.80
N HIS A 77 21.89 -17.96 8.59
CA HIS A 77 22.40 -19.29 8.24
C HIS A 77 23.84 -19.27 7.72
N HIS A 78 24.23 -18.21 7.01
CA HIS A 78 25.55 -18.11 6.36
C HIS A 78 26.47 -17.09 7.04
N GLN A 79 26.00 -16.36 8.05
CA GLN A 79 26.75 -15.33 8.78
C GLN A 79 27.31 -14.22 7.87
N ILE A 80 26.70 -14.00 6.70
CA ILE A 80 27.08 -12.95 5.74
C ILE A 80 25.88 -12.03 5.56
N CYS A 81 25.97 -10.81 6.10
CA CYS A 81 24.93 -9.80 5.99
C CYS A 81 25.30 -8.83 4.85
N SER A 82 24.70 -9.03 3.67
CA SER A 82 25.02 -8.23 2.47
C SER A 82 24.42 -6.83 2.55
N LEU A 83 25.27 -5.81 2.44
CA LEU A 83 24.86 -4.41 2.39
C LEU A 83 23.97 -4.13 1.17
N TRP A 84 24.24 -4.76 0.03
CA TRP A 84 23.42 -4.63 -1.19
C TRP A 84 22.01 -5.18 -0.99
N MET A 85 21.86 -6.28 -0.25
CA MET A 85 20.54 -6.84 0.06
C MET A 85 19.77 -5.92 1.01
N SER A 86 20.42 -5.39 2.05
CA SER A 86 19.82 -4.41 2.96
C SER A 86 19.40 -3.13 2.23
N PHE A 87 20.26 -2.59 1.37
CA PHE A 87 19.94 -1.44 0.52
C PHE A 87 18.78 -1.77 -0.44
N GLY A 88 18.75 -2.97 -1.01
CA GLY A 88 17.65 -3.44 -1.83
C GLY A 88 16.31 -3.47 -1.08
N VAL A 89 16.29 -4.00 0.15
CA VAL A 89 15.11 -3.99 1.04
C VAL A 89 14.65 -2.55 1.32
N TYR A 90 15.59 -1.65 1.59
CA TYR A 90 15.30 -0.22 1.78
C TYR A 90 14.64 0.40 0.54
N VAL A 91 15.27 0.28 -0.63
CA VAL A 91 14.79 0.90 -1.88
C VAL A 91 13.43 0.32 -2.27
N THR A 92 13.30 -1.00 -2.27
CA THR A 92 12.03 -1.67 -2.63
C THR A 92 10.92 -1.36 -1.62
N GLY A 93 11.24 -1.20 -0.34
CA GLY A 93 10.26 -0.78 0.68
C GLY A 93 9.74 0.64 0.45
N VAL A 94 10.63 1.59 0.12
CA VAL A 94 10.24 2.96 -0.25
C VAL A 94 9.39 2.96 -1.52
N LEU A 95 9.84 2.26 -2.57
CA LEU A 95 9.11 2.15 -3.83
C LEU A 95 7.71 1.57 -3.64
N PHE A 96 7.59 0.50 -2.84
CA PHE A 96 6.31 -0.11 -2.53
C PHE A 96 5.35 0.85 -1.81
N GLN A 97 5.83 1.56 -0.79
CA GLN A 97 5.00 2.53 -0.06
C GLN A 97 4.54 3.68 -0.96
N THR A 98 5.44 4.23 -1.78
CA THR A 98 5.10 5.28 -2.74
C THR A 98 4.13 4.78 -3.82
N ALA A 99 4.35 3.59 -4.39
CA ALA A 99 3.48 3.03 -5.43
C ALA A 99 2.07 2.71 -4.89
N SER A 100 1.99 2.15 -3.68
CA SER A 100 0.70 1.91 -3.00
C SER A 100 -0.04 3.23 -2.78
N PHE A 101 0.67 4.24 -2.30
CA PHE A 101 0.10 5.56 -2.02
C PHE A 101 -0.44 6.26 -3.27
N VAL A 102 0.37 6.28 -4.34
CA VAL A 102 -0.05 6.84 -5.64
C VAL A 102 -1.25 6.07 -6.20
N SER A 103 -1.29 4.74 -6.05
CA SER A 103 -2.44 3.93 -6.47
C SER A 103 -3.71 4.33 -5.73
N PHE A 104 -3.64 4.56 -4.42
CA PHE A 104 -4.79 5.02 -3.64
C PHE A 104 -5.26 6.42 -4.04
N LEU A 105 -4.34 7.33 -4.34
CA LEU A 105 -4.70 8.65 -4.88
C LEU A 105 -5.41 8.54 -6.21
N LEU A 106 -4.89 7.73 -7.15
CA LEU A 106 -5.52 7.53 -8.46
C LEU A 106 -6.93 6.94 -8.33
N ILE A 107 -7.13 5.96 -7.44
CA ILE A 107 -8.47 5.41 -7.16
C ILE A 107 -9.37 6.47 -6.52
N SER A 108 -8.85 7.29 -5.60
CA SER A 108 -9.64 8.33 -4.92
C SER A 108 -10.17 9.40 -5.88
N HIS A 109 -9.36 9.78 -6.88
CA HIS A 109 -9.77 10.65 -7.99
C HIS A 109 -10.78 9.98 -8.94
N GLY A 110 -10.93 8.66 -8.86
CA GLY A 110 -11.78 7.89 -9.76
C GLY A 110 -11.19 7.69 -11.15
N TYR A 111 -9.86 7.74 -11.25
CA TYR A 111 -9.16 7.38 -12.48
C TYR A 111 -9.65 6.02 -12.94
N CYS A 112 -10.00 5.91 -14.21
CA CYS A 112 -10.36 4.64 -14.83
C CYS A 112 -11.65 3.97 -14.27
N ILE A 113 -12.37 4.63 -13.35
CA ILE A 113 -13.64 4.18 -12.73
C ILE A 113 -14.78 5.15 -13.06
N THR A 114 -14.63 6.43 -12.69
CA THR A 114 -15.58 7.50 -13.03
C THR A 114 -15.11 8.31 -14.24
N CYS A 115 -13.80 8.55 -14.33
CA CYS A 115 -13.19 9.36 -15.39
C CYS A 115 -12.15 8.55 -16.19
N GLU A 116 -12.22 8.55 -17.52
CA GLU A 116 -11.19 7.92 -18.36
C GLU A 116 -9.85 8.65 -18.34
N ARG A 117 -9.85 9.96 -18.07
CA ARG A 117 -8.66 10.80 -18.00
C ARG A 117 -8.75 11.74 -16.80
N LEU A 118 -7.67 11.84 -16.01
CA LEU A 118 -7.52 12.92 -15.04
C LEU A 118 -7.29 14.25 -15.77
N SER A 119 -7.77 15.33 -15.15
CA SER A 119 -7.35 16.67 -15.55
C SER A 119 -5.84 16.88 -15.32
N LEU A 120 -5.26 17.84 -16.05
CA LEU A 120 -3.84 18.19 -15.87
C LEU A 120 -3.53 18.64 -14.43
N THR A 121 -4.48 19.29 -13.77
CA THR A 121 -4.33 19.73 -12.38
C THR A 121 -4.27 18.53 -11.43
N GLU A 122 -5.19 17.58 -11.54
CA GLU A 122 -5.21 16.38 -10.67
C GLU A 122 -3.98 15.48 -10.87
N ARG A 123 -3.49 15.40 -12.13
CA ARG A 123 -2.25 14.67 -12.41
C ARG A 123 -1.05 15.35 -11.75
N ARG A 124 -0.98 16.69 -11.83
CA ARG A 124 0.10 17.46 -11.19
C ARG A 124 0.05 17.35 -9.67
N THR A 125 -1.13 17.41 -9.05
CA THR A 125 -1.28 17.25 -7.60
C THR A 125 -0.94 15.83 -7.14
N THR A 126 -1.36 14.81 -7.88
CA THR A 126 -0.98 13.41 -7.57
C THR A 126 0.53 13.21 -7.68
N ALA A 127 1.15 13.74 -8.73
CA ALA A 127 2.60 13.63 -8.92
C ALA A 127 3.38 14.43 -7.86
N SER A 128 2.92 15.63 -7.48
CA SER A 128 3.58 16.42 -6.45
C SER A 128 3.47 15.76 -5.08
N LEU A 129 2.28 15.28 -4.68
CA LEU A 129 2.08 14.54 -3.43
C LEU A 129 2.93 13.26 -3.40
N GLY A 130 2.96 12.50 -4.48
CA GLY A 130 3.80 11.31 -4.59
C GLY A 130 5.30 11.61 -4.46
N CYS A 131 5.77 12.70 -5.07
CA CYS A 131 7.17 13.14 -4.99
C CYS A 131 7.55 13.60 -3.58
N VAL A 132 6.75 14.47 -2.96
CA VAL A 132 6.99 14.95 -1.59
C VAL A 132 6.96 13.77 -0.61
N PHE A 133 6.01 12.85 -0.77
CA PHE A 133 5.93 11.63 0.04
C PHE A 133 7.19 10.77 -0.10
N TYR A 134 7.64 10.51 -1.33
CA TYR A 134 8.87 9.75 -1.60
C TYR A 134 10.10 10.38 -0.95
N LEU A 135 10.33 11.69 -1.18
CA LEU A 135 11.49 12.40 -0.62
C LEU A 135 11.47 12.42 0.91
N THR A 136 10.29 12.64 1.50
CA THR A 136 10.11 12.66 2.95
C THR A 136 10.35 11.28 3.55
N LEU A 137 9.87 10.22 2.89
CA LEU A 137 10.04 8.84 3.33
C LEU A 137 11.50 8.39 3.25
N VAL A 138 12.21 8.76 2.18
CA VAL A 138 13.66 8.56 2.06
C VAL A 138 14.39 9.29 3.18
N GLY A 139 14.08 10.57 3.42
CA GLY A 139 14.70 11.35 4.52
C GLY A 139 14.43 10.76 5.90
N TYR A 140 13.20 10.29 6.15
CA TYR A 140 12.83 9.62 7.41
C TYR A 140 13.61 8.32 7.61
N ARG A 141 13.71 7.47 6.57
CA ARG A 141 14.41 6.18 6.66
C ARG A 141 15.94 6.32 6.67
N ALA A 142 16.49 7.38 6.09
CA ALA A 142 17.92 7.69 6.10
C ALA A 142 18.42 8.29 7.44
N SER A 143 17.61 8.23 8.50
CA SER A 143 17.97 8.55 9.90
C SER A 143 17.99 10.04 10.26
N VAL A 144 16.97 10.80 9.84
CA VAL A 144 16.76 12.17 10.31
C VAL A 144 15.43 12.27 11.06
N PRO A 145 15.43 12.35 12.42
CA PRO A 145 14.19 12.40 13.21
C PRO A 145 13.31 13.61 12.88
N TYR A 146 13.89 14.71 12.35
CA TYR A 146 13.14 15.88 11.89
C TYR A 146 12.17 15.58 10.74
N PHE A 147 12.44 14.55 9.92
CA PHE A 147 11.52 14.14 8.86
C PHE A 147 10.30 13.40 9.41
N ALA A 148 10.27 12.98 10.68
CA ALA A 148 9.11 12.33 11.26
C ALA A 148 7.88 13.26 11.28
N VAL A 149 8.07 14.53 11.64
CA VAL A 149 7.00 15.54 11.64
C VAL A 149 6.52 15.79 10.21
N LEU A 150 7.45 15.94 9.26
CA LEU A 150 7.12 16.10 7.85
C LEU A 150 6.39 14.88 7.29
N LEU A 151 6.74 13.67 7.72
CA LEU A 151 6.10 12.43 7.29
C LEU A 151 4.67 12.34 7.82
N ILE A 152 4.46 12.64 9.10
CA ILE A 152 3.09 12.71 9.68
C ILE A 152 2.26 13.73 8.93
N LEU A 153 2.78 14.94 8.71
CA LEU A 153 2.06 15.99 8.00
C LEU A 153 1.70 15.55 6.58
N ASN A 154 2.64 14.91 5.87
CA ASN A 154 2.39 14.33 4.55
C ASN A 154 1.28 13.29 4.59
N TYR A 155 1.29 12.35 5.55
CA TYR A 155 0.21 11.37 5.71
C TYR A 155 -1.14 12.05 5.99
N MET A 156 -1.18 13.05 6.87
CA MET A 156 -2.42 13.77 7.21
C MET A 156 -3.01 14.49 6.00
N ILE A 157 -2.21 15.28 5.28
CA ILE A 157 -2.63 15.97 4.05
C ILE A 157 -3.12 14.95 3.02
N SER A 158 -2.38 13.86 2.87
CA SER A 158 -2.67 12.82 1.91
C SER A 158 -3.98 12.07 2.18
N PHE A 159 -4.19 11.62 3.41
CA PHE A 159 -5.45 10.98 3.81
C PHE A 159 -6.61 11.96 3.68
N TYR A 160 -6.42 13.23 4.05
CA TYR A 160 -7.44 14.27 3.86
C TYR A 160 -7.85 14.38 2.38
N VAL A 161 -6.89 14.50 1.46
CA VAL A 161 -7.15 14.57 0.02
C VAL A 161 -7.89 13.32 -0.48
N ILE A 162 -7.44 12.13 -0.06
CA ILE A 162 -8.09 10.86 -0.42
C ILE A 162 -9.55 10.83 0.05
N PHE A 163 -9.81 11.12 1.32
CA PHE A 163 -11.17 11.09 1.87
C PHE A 163 -12.07 12.16 1.24
N HIS A 164 -11.53 13.34 0.97
CA HIS A 164 -12.25 14.41 0.30
C HIS A 164 -12.69 13.99 -1.11
N HIS A 165 -11.78 13.45 -1.93
CA HIS A 165 -12.14 13.00 -3.28
C HIS A 165 -13.08 11.79 -3.28
N ILE A 166 -12.93 10.85 -2.35
CA ILE A 166 -13.88 9.75 -2.18
C ILE A 166 -15.28 10.29 -1.85
N ALA A 167 -15.38 11.23 -0.92
CA ALA A 167 -16.67 11.82 -0.52
C ALA A 167 -17.35 12.57 -1.68
N GLN A 168 -16.58 13.35 -2.45
CA GLN A 168 -17.06 14.04 -3.66
C GLN A 168 -17.55 13.04 -4.72
N ASN A 169 -16.77 11.99 -5.00
CA ASN A 169 -17.18 10.96 -5.97
C ASN A 169 -18.43 10.21 -5.50
N LEU A 170 -18.55 9.92 -4.19
CA LEU A 170 -19.73 9.28 -3.62
C LEU A 170 -20.98 10.17 -3.65
N SER A 171 -20.85 11.48 -3.43
CA SER A 171 -22.00 12.40 -3.52
C SER A 171 -22.51 12.50 -4.96
N VAL A 172 -21.61 12.64 -5.93
CA VAL A 172 -21.97 12.68 -7.36
C VAL A 172 -22.62 11.36 -7.80
N LEU A 173 -22.05 10.21 -7.43
CA LEU A 173 -22.63 8.91 -7.76
C LEU A 173 -24.00 8.69 -7.10
N ARG A 174 -24.21 9.22 -5.90
CA ARG A 174 -25.51 9.16 -5.21
C ARG A 174 -26.55 10.01 -5.94
N GLU A 175 -26.21 11.22 -6.35
CA GLU A 175 -27.11 12.10 -7.13
C GLU A 175 -27.46 11.49 -8.48
N GLN A 176 -26.48 10.89 -9.17
CA GLN A 176 -26.73 10.15 -10.41
C GLN A 176 -27.67 8.97 -10.19
N LEU A 177 -27.50 8.23 -9.08
CA LEU A 177 -28.35 7.10 -8.78
C LEU A 177 -29.80 7.52 -8.48
N SER A 178 -29.99 8.61 -7.72
CA SER A 178 -31.35 9.14 -7.44
C SER A 178 -32.04 9.61 -8.73
N PHE A 179 -31.31 10.28 -9.61
CA PHE A 179 -31.86 10.74 -10.89
C PHE A 179 -32.28 9.56 -11.79
N ILE A 180 -31.49 8.49 -11.84
CA ILE A 180 -31.82 7.28 -12.62
C ILE A 180 -33.03 6.54 -12.06
N GLU A 181 -33.18 6.52 -10.72
CA GLU A 181 -34.32 5.94 -10.04
C GLU A 181 -35.61 6.74 -10.33
N ASP A 182 -35.52 8.07 -10.34
CA ASP A 182 -36.63 8.97 -10.68
C ASP A 182 -37.04 8.88 -12.17
N GLU A 183 -36.08 8.74 -13.10
CA GLU A 183 -36.36 8.63 -14.55
C GLU A 183 -36.61 7.19 -15.04
N ASN A 184 -36.53 6.18 -14.17
CA ASN A 184 -36.75 4.76 -14.46
C ASN A 184 -35.85 4.18 -15.59
N VAL A 185 -34.61 4.68 -15.73
CA VAL A 185 -33.64 4.23 -16.76
C VAL A 185 -32.83 3.03 -16.24
N GLN A 186 -33.47 1.86 -16.19
CA GLN A 186 -32.89 0.62 -15.63
C GLN A 186 -31.56 0.18 -16.29
N ALA A 187 -31.31 0.54 -17.55
CA ALA A 187 -30.11 0.12 -18.28
C ALA A 187 -28.81 0.68 -17.68
N MET A 188 -28.84 1.88 -17.07
CA MET A 188 -27.64 2.53 -16.53
C MET A 188 -27.45 2.28 -15.03
N HIS A 189 -28.53 1.94 -14.32
CA HIS A 189 -28.55 1.72 -12.87
C HIS A 189 -27.48 0.72 -12.41
N GLY A 190 -27.37 -0.45 -13.08
CA GLY A 190 -26.41 -1.48 -12.70
C GLY A 190 -24.95 -1.03 -12.76
N ALA A 191 -24.58 -0.24 -13.78
CA ALA A 191 -23.23 0.28 -13.94
C ALA A 191 -22.87 1.34 -12.89
N VAL A 192 -23.79 2.29 -12.63
CA VAL A 192 -23.59 3.36 -11.63
C VAL A 192 -23.57 2.79 -10.21
N TYR A 193 -24.48 1.87 -9.90
CA TYR A 193 -24.53 1.19 -8.60
C TYR A 193 -23.24 0.40 -8.31
N THR A 194 -22.67 -0.26 -9.32
CA THR A 194 -21.39 -0.97 -9.18
C THR A 194 -20.26 -0.01 -8.81
N LYS A 195 -20.15 1.14 -9.50
CA LYS A 195 -19.17 2.19 -9.17
C LYS A 195 -19.36 2.74 -7.76
N TYR A 196 -20.61 2.97 -7.35
CA TYR A 196 -20.95 3.43 -6.00
C TYR A 196 -20.48 2.44 -4.92
N ILE A 197 -20.78 1.14 -5.11
CA ILE A 197 -20.29 0.10 -4.20
C ILE A 197 -18.76 0.08 -4.16
N MET A 198 -18.07 0.15 -5.29
CA MET A 198 -16.60 0.15 -5.33
C MET A 198 -16.01 1.31 -4.52
N PHE A 199 -16.53 2.52 -4.65
CA PHE A 199 -16.05 3.67 -3.86
C PHE A 199 -16.36 3.54 -2.37
N LYS A 200 -17.54 3.05 -2.01
CA LYS A 200 -17.92 2.84 -0.60
C LYS A 200 -17.04 1.79 0.05
N LYS A 201 -16.73 0.72 -0.70
CA LYS A 201 -15.76 -0.30 -0.33
C LYS A 201 -14.37 0.30 -0.12
N PHE A 202 -13.89 1.08 -1.09
CA PHE A 202 -12.59 1.74 -1.00
C PHE A 202 -12.50 2.71 0.19
N GLN A 203 -13.57 3.45 0.50
CA GLN A 203 -13.65 4.31 1.68
C GLN A 203 -13.38 3.55 2.98
N GLY A 204 -14.05 2.39 3.17
CA GLY A 204 -13.86 1.54 4.35
C GLY A 204 -12.44 0.97 4.42
N ALA A 205 -11.88 0.55 3.29
CA ALA A 205 -10.51 0.06 3.21
C ALA A 205 -9.49 1.15 3.62
N MET A 206 -9.67 2.39 3.15
CA MET A 206 -8.79 3.52 3.51
C MET A 206 -8.89 3.90 4.99
N GLN A 207 -10.05 3.74 5.63
CA GLN A 207 -10.18 3.94 7.09
C GLN A 207 -9.35 2.91 7.88
N ILE A 208 -9.37 1.64 7.44
CA ILE A 208 -8.54 0.59 8.05
C ILE A 208 -7.06 0.91 7.91
N VAL A 209 -6.60 1.41 6.74
CA VAL A 209 -5.20 1.87 6.56
C VAL A 209 -4.85 2.96 7.56
N ALA A 210 -5.68 4.01 7.62
CA ALA A 210 -5.40 5.18 8.44
C ALA A 210 -5.32 4.79 9.93
N MET A 211 -6.22 3.91 10.38
CA MET A 211 -6.21 3.37 11.73
C MET A 211 -4.96 2.52 11.98
N ALA A 212 -4.60 1.61 11.06
CA ALA A 212 -3.42 0.77 11.20
C ALA A 212 -2.13 1.61 11.28
N GLU A 213 -1.95 2.60 10.41
CA GLU A 213 -0.79 3.48 10.44
C GLU A 213 -0.75 4.34 11.72
N THR A 214 -1.90 4.79 12.22
CA THR A 214 -1.99 5.53 13.49
C THR A 214 -1.58 4.64 14.67
N VAL A 215 -2.07 3.40 14.73
CA VAL A 215 -1.70 2.43 15.79
C VAL A 215 -0.21 2.11 15.74
N ILE A 216 0.36 1.91 14.54
CA ILE A 216 1.80 1.67 14.37
C ILE A 216 2.62 2.86 14.85
N TYR A 217 2.16 4.09 14.59
CA TYR A 217 2.85 5.31 15.00
C TYR A 217 2.70 5.58 16.51
N MET A 218 1.55 5.31 17.10
CA MET A 218 1.33 5.46 18.54
C MET A 218 2.11 4.43 19.36
N ASN A 219 2.22 3.19 18.87
CA ASN A 219 2.92 2.11 19.56
C ASN A 219 4.44 2.18 19.35
N MET A 220 5.02 3.40 19.36
CA MET A 220 6.40 3.72 18.98
C MET A 220 7.48 3.24 19.95
N ASP A 221 7.16 2.44 20.97
CA ASP A 221 8.16 1.83 21.85
C ASP A 221 9.09 0.93 21.03
N ASN A 222 10.36 1.35 20.91
CA ASN A 222 11.42 0.75 20.09
C ASN A 222 11.88 -0.64 20.56
N SER A 223 11.04 -1.39 21.29
CA SER A 223 11.37 -2.75 21.69
C SER A 223 11.41 -3.66 20.45
N SER A 224 12.44 -4.51 20.37
CA SER A 224 12.59 -5.52 19.31
C SER A 224 11.39 -6.49 19.28
N HIS A 225 10.73 -6.69 20.41
CA HIS A 225 9.51 -7.49 20.53
C HIS A 225 8.31 -6.92 19.75
N ASN A 226 8.18 -5.58 19.70
CA ASN A 226 7.09 -4.90 18.99
C ASN A 226 7.28 -4.89 17.45
N TYR A 227 8.50 -5.14 16.96
CA TYR A 227 8.83 -5.06 15.53
C TYR A 227 7.97 -6.00 14.67
N TRP A 228 7.82 -7.24 15.13
CA TRP A 228 7.09 -8.30 14.42
C TRP A 228 5.60 -8.06 14.34
N ILE A 229 5.02 -7.56 15.43
CA ILE A 229 3.62 -7.19 15.51
C ILE A 229 3.34 -6.03 14.54
N ARG A 230 4.21 -5.02 14.51
CA ARG A 230 4.10 -3.91 13.55
C ARG A 230 4.20 -4.40 12.10
N LEU A 231 5.12 -5.32 11.82
CA LEU A 231 5.24 -5.95 10.50
C LEU A 231 3.95 -6.69 10.14
N LEU A 232 3.45 -7.57 11.02
CA LEU A 232 2.20 -8.32 10.82
C LEU A 232 1.02 -7.39 10.52
N ILE A 233 0.79 -6.37 11.37
CA ILE A 233 -0.32 -5.42 11.19
C ILE A 233 -0.23 -4.73 9.83
N ARG A 234 0.97 -4.25 9.46
CA ARG A 234 1.15 -3.53 8.19
C ARG A 234 0.95 -4.44 6.98
N GLU A 235 1.50 -5.65 7.00
CA GLU A 235 1.37 -6.62 5.92
C GLU A 235 -0.09 -7.05 5.73
N TRP A 236 -0.80 -7.37 6.81
CA TRP A 236 -2.20 -7.77 6.75
C TRP A 236 -3.12 -6.63 6.32
N ALA A 237 -2.93 -5.42 6.84
CA ALA A 237 -3.71 -4.27 6.42
C ALA A 237 -3.58 -4.05 4.90
N GLN A 238 -2.34 -4.03 4.39
CA GLN A 238 -2.06 -3.85 2.97
C GLN A 238 -2.63 -4.97 2.10
N PHE A 239 -2.41 -6.22 2.50
CA PHE A 239 -2.93 -7.37 1.77
C PHE A 239 -4.47 -7.36 1.69
N CYS A 240 -5.14 -7.06 2.80
CA CYS A 240 -6.61 -6.96 2.84
C CYS A 240 -7.14 -5.92 1.85
N ILE A 241 -6.48 -4.77 1.72
CA ILE A 241 -6.92 -3.72 0.79
C ILE A 241 -6.75 -4.15 -0.66
N PHE A 242 -5.61 -4.75 -1.00
CA PHE A 242 -5.38 -5.24 -2.36
C PHE A 242 -6.29 -6.40 -2.74
N LEU A 243 -6.63 -7.28 -1.79
CA LEU A 243 -7.68 -8.28 -1.97
C LEU A 243 -9.08 -7.67 -2.10
N TYR A 244 -9.35 -6.55 -1.43
CA TYR A 244 -10.67 -5.94 -1.44
C TYR A 244 -10.93 -5.09 -2.69
N ILE A 245 -9.87 -4.58 -3.31
CA ILE A 245 -9.89 -3.79 -4.55
C ILE A 245 -9.85 -4.68 -5.79
N GLY A 246 -9.14 -5.82 -5.75
CA GLY A 246 -8.96 -6.76 -6.86
C GLY A 246 -10.06 -7.80 -6.97
#